data_AF-A0A959B8S0-F1
#
_entry.id   AF-A0A959B8S0-F1
#
_cell.length_a   1.000
_cell.length_b   1.000
_cell.length_c   1.000
_cell.angle_alpha   90.00
_cell.angle_beta   90.00
_cell.angle_gamma   90.00
#
_symmetry.space_group_name_H-M   'P 1'
#
loop_
_entity.id
_entity.type
_entity.pdbx_description
1 polymer ?
#
loop_
_entity_poly.entity_id
_entity_poly.type
_entity_poly.pdbx_seq_one_letter_code
_entity_poly.pdbx_strand_id
1 'polypeptide(L)'
;MKNSIRIPIIIILLAISTWLGYDMFQRWQAQLLWGYRPLFCFLAIWGAIVLLRAYRYAKWPQRWRWLGLSTLSALLLGVGFPGMLPAPWLMFVGFVPLLLVEREISEARKGPARGEVFRFAYHTFVVWNILTTYWVGNTAFVAGTFAIWVNALLMCIPFVLYHQTRQAMPKLGYLPFIAYWIVFEYIHLRWELTWPWLTLGNSFAEFPSWAQWYEYTGVFGGSLWILGANVLALHLWDAYRSQTMPLLRPAFRLLGLTALPVVASLYLYYNYEEKGAVREVVVVQPN
;
A
#
# COMPACT_ATOMS: atom_id res chain seq x y z
N MET A 1 3.77 -20.70 15.25
CA MET A 1 4.12 -21.78 14.32
C MET A 1 5.27 -22.59 14.89
N LYS A 2 5.15 -23.93 14.93
CA LYS A 2 6.20 -24.83 15.42
C LYS A 2 7.37 -24.87 14.43
N ASN A 3 8.59 -25.12 14.92
CA ASN A 3 9.79 -25.21 14.07
C ASN A 3 9.67 -26.31 13.01
N SER A 4 9.00 -27.42 13.36
CA SER A 4 8.71 -28.54 12.45
C SER A 4 7.90 -28.13 11.22
N ILE A 5 7.14 -27.04 11.27
CA ILE A 5 6.37 -26.51 10.14
C ILE A 5 7.13 -25.36 9.46
N ARG A 6 7.70 -24.47 10.27
CA ARG A 6 8.35 -23.25 9.76
C ARG A 6 9.60 -23.54 8.92
N ILE A 7 10.47 -24.44 9.37
CA ILE A 7 11.75 -24.72 8.71
C ILE A 7 11.52 -25.30 7.30
N PRO A 8 10.64 -26.30 7.09
CA PRO A 8 10.30 -26.78 5.76
C PRO A 8 9.79 -25.66 4.83
N ILE A 9 8.92 -24.78 5.32
CA ILE A 9 8.40 -23.67 4.51
C ILE A 9 9.53 -22.73 4.08
N ILE A 10 10.47 -22.40 4.98
CA ILE A 10 11.63 -21.57 4.63
C ILE A 10 12.45 -22.24 3.53
N ILE A 11 12.72 -23.54 3.65
CA ILE A 11 13.50 -24.29 2.64
C ILE A 11 12.79 -24.26 1.29
N ILE A 12 11.47 -24.47 1.26
CA ILE A 12 10.67 -24.41 0.04
C ILE A 12 10.72 -23.02 -0.59
N LEU A 13 10.54 -21.95 0.20
CA LEU A 13 10.61 -20.58 -0.32
C LEU A 13 11.99 -20.25 -0.88
N LEU A 14 13.07 -20.68 -0.21
CA LEU A 14 14.43 -20.50 -0.70
C LEU A 14 14.65 -21.28 -2.01
N ALA A 15 14.21 -22.54 -2.08
CA ALA A 15 14.28 -23.35 -3.29
C ALA A 15 13.52 -22.70 -4.47
N ILE A 16 12.32 -22.19 -4.23
CA ILE A 16 11.53 -21.45 -5.22
C ILE A 16 12.30 -20.22 -5.69
N SER A 17 12.85 -19.41 -4.78
CA SER A 17 13.60 -18.20 -5.14
C SER A 17 14.86 -18.51 -5.97
N THR A 18 15.60 -19.58 -5.61
CA THR A 18 16.78 -20.03 -6.35
C THR A 18 16.40 -20.52 -7.74
N TRP A 19 15.34 -21.32 -7.84
CA TRP A 19 14.86 -21.83 -9.13
C TRP A 19 14.37 -20.70 -10.04
N LEU A 20 13.61 -19.74 -9.50
CA LEU A 20 13.17 -18.56 -10.26
C LEU A 20 14.36 -17.69 -10.70
N GLY A 21 15.38 -17.54 -9.85
CA GLY A 21 16.62 -16.86 -10.20
C GLY A 21 17.33 -17.53 -11.39
N TYR A 22 17.42 -18.85 -11.37
CA TYR A 22 17.98 -19.63 -12.48
C TYR A 22 17.13 -19.51 -13.75
N ASP A 23 15.81 -19.66 -13.67
CA ASP A 23 14.89 -19.55 -14.81
C ASP A 23 14.92 -18.14 -15.44
N MET A 24 15.00 -17.08 -14.62
CA MET A 24 15.21 -15.71 -15.09
C MET A 24 16.55 -15.56 -15.83
N PHE A 25 17.63 -16.14 -15.29
CA PHE A 25 18.94 -16.11 -15.94
C PHE A 25 18.93 -16.83 -17.30
N GLN A 26 18.32 -18.01 -17.39
CA GLN A 26 18.16 -18.75 -18.66
C GLN A 26 17.36 -17.94 -19.69
N ARG A 27 16.28 -17.29 -19.26
CA ARG A 27 15.48 -16.42 -20.14
C ARG A 27 16.23 -15.19 -20.62
N TRP A 28 17.02 -14.57 -19.74
CA TRP A 28 17.85 -13.44 -20.12
C TRP A 28 18.88 -13.84 -21.19
N GLN A 29 19.51 -15.01 -21.06
CA GLN A 29 20.39 -15.55 -22.10
C GLN A 29 19.65 -15.78 -23.43
N ALA A 30 18.40 -16.22 -23.35
CA ALA A 30 17.53 -16.42 -24.52
C ALA A 30 16.87 -15.12 -25.04
N GLN A 31 17.19 -13.94 -24.49
CA GLN A 31 16.55 -12.65 -24.84
C GLN A 31 15.03 -12.65 -24.65
N LEU A 32 14.52 -13.40 -23.66
CA LEU A 32 13.11 -13.49 -23.32
C LEU A 32 12.79 -12.67 -22.06
N LEU A 33 11.61 -12.04 -22.04
CA LEU A 33 11.11 -11.33 -20.87
C LEU A 33 10.87 -12.28 -19.68
N TRP A 34 11.10 -11.79 -18.46
CA TRP A 34 10.87 -12.57 -17.24
C TRP A 34 9.38 -12.64 -16.85
N GLY A 35 8.60 -11.61 -17.22
CA GLY A 35 7.16 -11.53 -16.94
C GLY A 35 6.91 -11.41 -15.43
N TYR A 36 6.15 -12.36 -14.87
CA TYR A 36 5.80 -12.39 -13.43
C TYR A 36 6.85 -13.07 -12.54
N ARG A 37 7.97 -13.57 -13.09
CA ARG A 37 9.00 -14.24 -12.26
C ARG A 37 9.58 -13.36 -11.15
N PRO A 38 9.88 -12.07 -11.37
CA PRO A 38 10.36 -11.20 -10.31
C PRO A 38 9.37 -11.10 -9.14
N LEU A 39 8.06 -11.08 -9.42
CA LEU A 39 7.02 -11.06 -8.39
C LEU A 39 7.17 -12.23 -7.43
N PHE A 40 7.16 -13.45 -7.98
CA PHE A 40 7.23 -14.67 -7.18
C PHE A 40 8.59 -14.82 -6.50
N CYS A 41 9.68 -14.36 -7.14
CA CYS A 41 11.01 -14.37 -6.57
C CYS A 41 11.09 -13.45 -5.34
N PHE A 42 10.65 -12.21 -5.47
CA PHE A 42 10.63 -11.24 -4.37
C PHE A 42 9.72 -11.68 -3.22
N LEU A 43 8.52 -12.21 -3.52
CA LEU A 43 7.61 -12.75 -2.50
C LEU A 43 8.23 -13.94 -1.76
N ALA A 44 8.90 -14.85 -2.46
CA ALA A 44 9.54 -16.02 -1.85
C ALA A 44 10.70 -15.61 -0.93
N ILE A 45 11.57 -14.70 -1.39
CA ILE A 45 12.67 -14.13 -0.60
C ILE A 45 12.12 -13.43 0.66
N TRP A 46 11.13 -12.55 0.48
CA TRP A 46 10.56 -11.81 1.60
C TRP A 46 9.86 -12.74 2.61
N GLY A 47 9.08 -13.71 2.13
CA GLY A 47 8.45 -14.72 2.97
C GLY A 47 9.46 -15.53 3.79
N ALA A 48 10.57 -15.94 3.18
CA ALA A 48 11.66 -16.62 3.88
C ALA A 48 12.27 -15.73 4.98
N ILE A 49 12.53 -14.44 4.69
CA ILE A 49 13.05 -13.47 5.66
C ILE A 49 12.10 -13.28 6.84
N VAL A 50 10.79 -13.13 6.57
CA VAL A 50 9.76 -12.96 7.62
C VAL A 50 9.71 -14.17 8.53
N LEU A 51 9.76 -15.38 7.96
CA LEU A 51 9.75 -16.63 8.73
C LEU A 51 11.05 -16.83 9.52
N LEU A 52 12.22 -16.54 8.95
CA LEU A 52 13.49 -16.56 9.67
C LEU A 52 13.47 -15.59 10.86
N ARG A 53 12.89 -14.41 10.66
CA ARG A 53 12.73 -13.38 11.70
C ARG A 53 11.51 -13.59 12.60
N ALA A 54 10.75 -14.68 12.45
CA ALA A 54 9.55 -14.96 13.25
C ALA A 54 9.80 -14.98 14.77
N TYR A 55 11.04 -15.26 15.20
CA TYR A 55 11.44 -15.17 16.60
C TYR A 55 11.54 -13.74 17.14
N ARG A 56 11.88 -12.76 16.28
CA ARG A 56 11.82 -11.35 16.67
C ARG A 56 10.38 -10.87 16.86
N TYR A 57 9.44 -11.51 16.18
CA TYR A 57 8.00 -11.36 16.43
C TYR A 57 7.52 -12.18 17.65
N ALA A 58 8.33 -13.12 18.18
CA ALA A 58 7.90 -14.11 19.17
C ALA A 58 7.65 -13.62 20.59
N LYS A 59 8.05 -12.40 20.90
CA LYS A 59 7.78 -11.80 22.21
C LYS A 59 6.27 -11.56 22.46
N TRP A 60 5.43 -11.70 21.43
CA TRP A 60 4.03 -11.27 21.45
C TRP A 60 3.04 -12.41 21.21
N PRO A 61 2.01 -12.57 22.06
CA PRO A 61 0.94 -13.55 21.86
C PRO A 61 0.19 -13.35 20.54
N GLN A 62 -0.18 -12.10 20.20
CA GLN A 62 -0.97 -11.77 19.01
C GLN A 62 -0.18 -11.69 17.69
N ARG A 63 1.13 -11.99 17.68
CA ARG A 63 2.02 -11.75 16.53
C ARG A 63 1.53 -12.27 15.17
N TRP A 64 0.93 -13.46 15.15
CA TRP A 64 0.50 -14.09 13.90
C TRP A 64 -0.77 -13.43 13.36
N ARG A 65 -1.65 -12.97 14.26
CA ARG A 65 -2.80 -12.14 13.90
C ARG A 65 -2.34 -10.80 13.34
N TRP A 66 -1.39 -10.12 13.99
CA TRP A 66 -0.85 -8.85 13.49
C TRP A 66 -0.15 -9.00 12.15
N LEU A 67 0.62 -10.07 11.95
CA LEU A 67 1.23 -10.38 10.66
C LEU A 67 0.17 -10.68 9.59
N GLY A 68 -0.89 -11.39 9.94
CA GLY A 68 -2.03 -11.66 9.07
C GLY A 68 -2.74 -10.38 8.64
N LEU A 69 -3.06 -9.49 9.58
CA LEU A 69 -3.65 -8.17 9.29
C LEU A 69 -2.72 -7.29 8.46
N SER A 70 -1.42 -7.28 8.76
CA SER A 70 -0.42 -6.52 7.99
C SER A 70 -0.33 -7.03 6.53
N THR A 71 -0.39 -8.36 6.35
CA THR A 71 -0.44 -8.99 5.03
C THR A 71 -1.75 -8.66 4.32
N LEU A 72 -2.88 -8.71 5.01
CA LEU A 72 -4.19 -8.34 4.44
C LEU A 72 -4.19 -6.89 3.95
N SER A 73 -3.65 -5.95 4.74
CA SER A 73 -3.47 -4.56 4.32
C SER A 73 -2.64 -4.47 3.03
N ALA A 74 -1.53 -5.21 2.96
CA ALA A 74 -0.67 -5.22 1.77
C ALA A 74 -1.38 -5.79 0.54
N LEU A 75 -2.18 -6.84 0.70
CA LEU A 75 -2.96 -7.43 -0.39
C LEU A 75 -4.04 -6.46 -0.88
N LEU A 76 -4.78 -5.81 0.02
CA LEU A 76 -5.80 -4.84 -0.34
C LEU A 76 -5.20 -3.63 -1.07
N LEU A 77 -4.07 -3.11 -0.59
CA LEU A 77 -3.35 -2.01 -1.23
C LEU A 77 -2.70 -2.44 -2.55
N GLY A 78 -2.15 -3.64 -2.63
CA GLY A 78 -1.51 -4.16 -3.84
C GLY A 78 -2.48 -4.47 -4.96
N VAL A 79 -3.61 -5.10 -4.63
CA VAL A 79 -4.67 -5.42 -5.59
C VAL A 79 -5.50 -4.18 -5.93
N GLY A 80 -5.65 -3.25 -4.98
CA GLY A 80 -6.34 -1.98 -5.22
C GLY A 80 -5.56 -0.98 -6.05
N PHE A 81 -4.24 -1.15 -6.18
CA PHE A 81 -3.42 -0.31 -7.04
C PHE A 81 -3.44 -0.83 -8.50
N PRO A 82 -3.32 0.04 -9.50
CA PRO A 82 -3.30 -0.33 -10.91
C PRO A 82 -2.33 -1.46 -11.27
N GLY A 83 -2.73 -2.30 -12.24
CA GLY A 83 -1.89 -3.32 -12.85
C GLY A 83 -2.38 -4.76 -12.69
N MET A 84 -2.71 -5.21 -11.48
CA MET A 84 -3.11 -6.62 -11.24
C MET A 84 -4.59 -6.87 -11.52
N LEU A 85 -5.46 -6.11 -10.85
CA LEU A 85 -6.91 -6.22 -10.98
C LEU A 85 -7.53 -4.82 -10.99
N PRO A 86 -8.59 -4.60 -11.79
CA PRO A 86 -9.27 -3.31 -11.90
C PRO A 86 -10.17 -3.06 -10.68
N ALA A 87 -9.59 -2.94 -9.47
CA ALA A 87 -10.32 -2.89 -8.20
C ALA A 87 -9.93 -1.70 -7.28
N PRO A 88 -9.96 -0.45 -7.78
CA PRO A 88 -9.46 0.73 -7.06
C PRO A 88 -10.20 1.03 -5.74
N TRP A 89 -11.45 0.55 -5.61
CA TRP A 89 -12.23 0.70 -4.37
C TRP A 89 -11.60 0.00 -3.17
N LEU A 90 -10.73 -1.01 -3.37
CA LEU A 90 -9.99 -1.65 -2.28
C LEU A 90 -9.05 -0.67 -1.57
N MET A 91 -8.58 0.37 -2.27
CA MET A 91 -7.73 1.40 -1.66
C MET A 91 -8.43 2.12 -0.51
N PHE A 92 -9.76 2.29 -0.56
CA PHE A 92 -10.54 2.94 0.49
C PHE A 92 -10.55 2.18 1.83
N VAL A 93 -10.16 0.91 1.82
CA VAL A 93 -10.10 0.05 3.02
C VAL A 93 -8.72 -0.58 3.24
N GLY A 94 -7.75 -0.31 2.36
CA GLY A 94 -6.46 -0.98 2.34
C GLY A 94 -5.60 -0.77 3.58
N PHE A 95 -5.65 0.40 4.22
CA PHE A 95 -4.93 0.69 5.46
C PHE A 95 -5.66 0.23 6.72
N VAL A 96 -6.97 -0.08 6.67
CA VAL A 96 -7.78 -0.44 7.84
C VAL A 96 -7.13 -1.57 8.66
N PRO A 97 -6.68 -2.71 8.07
CA PRO A 97 -6.07 -3.78 8.85
C PRO A 97 -4.75 -3.35 9.52
N LEU A 98 -3.93 -2.52 8.86
CA LEU A 98 -2.68 -2.02 9.43
C LEU A 98 -2.93 -1.00 10.56
N LEU A 99 -3.93 -0.14 10.42
CA LEU A 99 -4.36 0.79 11.48
C LEU A 99 -4.89 0.04 12.72
N LEU A 100 -5.55 -1.11 12.53
CA LEU A 100 -5.94 -1.99 13.63
C LEU A 100 -4.72 -2.57 14.35
N VAL A 101 -3.69 -3.00 13.63
CA VAL A 101 -2.43 -3.46 14.23
C VAL A 101 -1.76 -2.36 15.04
N GLU A 102 -1.66 -1.16 14.49
CA GLU A 102 -1.10 0.00 15.20
C GLU A 102 -1.88 0.32 16.47
N ARG A 103 -3.22 0.29 16.41
CA ARG A 103 -4.08 0.51 17.57
C ARG A 103 -3.87 -0.55 18.65
N GLU A 104 -3.88 -1.83 18.30
CA GLU A 104 -3.70 -2.91 19.27
C GLU A 104 -2.31 -2.84 19.93
N ILE A 105 -1.27 -2.46 19.18
CA ILE A 105 0.07 -2.23 19.73
C ILE A 105 0.08 -1.01 20.67
N SER A 106 -0.56 0.07 20.25
CA SER A 106 -0.69 1.33 21.00
C SER A 106 -1.41 1.13 22.35
N GLU A 107 -2.44 0.28 22.40
CA GLU A 107 -3.21 -0.01 23.61
C GLU A 107 -2.51 -1.03 24.52
N ALA A 108 -1.79 -1.99 23.94
CA ALA A 108 -1.12 -3.05 24.71
C ALA A 108 0.13 -2.59 25.49
N ARG A 109 0.69 -1.42 25.19
CA ARG A 109 1.93 -0.93 25.82
C ARG A 109 1.85 0.53 26.28
N LYS A 110 2.37 0.79 27.48
CA LYS A 110 2.74 2.15 27.92
C LYS A 110 4.06 2.54 27.26
N GLY A 111 4.02 3.47 26.30
CA GLY A 111 5.21 4.00 25.61
C GLY A 111 5.22 3.69 24.10
N PRO A 112 6.08 4.36 23.32
CA PRO A 112 5.83 4.60 21.90
C PRO A 112 6.10 3.41 20.96
N ALA A 113 6.21 2.15 21.44
CA ALA A 113 6.29 0.87 20.69
C ALA A 113 6.82 0.90 19.23
N ARG A 114 7.82 1.75 18.95
CA ARG A 114 8.15 2.21 17.59
C ARG A 114 8.66 1.06 16.74
N GLY A 115 9.48 0.22 17.36
CA GLY A 115 10.07 -0.94 16.71
C GLY A 115 9.04 -2.02 16.38
N GLU A 116 7.97 -2.18 17.17
CA GLU A 116 6.88 -3.10 16.85
C GLU A 116 6.07 -2.60 15.66
N VAL A 117 5.57 -1.37 15.72
CA VAL A 117 4.79 -0.75 14.63
C VAL A 117 5.59 -0.74 13.33
N PHE A 118 6.86 -0.35 13.39
CA PHE A 118 7.76 -0.36 12.23
C PHE A 118 7.85 -1.73 11.57
N ARG A 119 7.96 -2.84 12.32
CA ARG A 119 8.11 -4.17 11.71
C ARG A 119 6.88 -4.58 10.90
N PHE A 120 5.70 -4.31 11.44
CA PHE A 120 4.43 -4.64 10.78
C PHE A 120 4.15 -3.71 9.60
N ALA A 121 4.38 -2.40 9.77
CA ALA A 121 4.27 -1.43 8.68
C ALA A 121 5.25 -1.75 7.54
N TYR A 122 6.51 -2.04 7.86
CA TYR A 122 7.53 -2.40 6.87
C TYR A 122 7.16 -3.68 6.13
N HIS A 123 6.62 -4.69 6.82
CA HIS A 123 6.09 -5.89 6.15
C HIS A 123 4.95 -5.54 5.19
N THR A 124 4.00 -4.71 5.62
CA THR A 124 2.90 -4.26 4.75
C THR A 124 3.43 -3.55 3.51
N PHE A 125 4.33 -2.59 3.68
CA PHE A 125 4.83 -1.77 2.58
C PHE A 125 5.77 -2.54 1.64
N VAL A 126 6.57 -3.48 2.14
CA VAL A 126 7.38 -4.35 1.27
C VAL A 126 6.47 -5.23 0.40
N VAL A 127 5.48 -5.90 1.00
CA VAL A 127 4.56 -6.75 0.23
C VAL A 127 3.75 -5.92 -0.76
N TRP A 128 3.26 -4.75 -0.35
CA TRP A 128 2.56 -3.83 -1.26
C TRP A 128 3.45 -3.39 -2.43
N ASN A 129 4.70 -2.98 -2.17
CA ASN A 129 5.65 -2.62 -3.22
C ASN A 129 5.93 -3.80 -4.15
N ILE A 130 6.15 -5.01 -3.62
CA ILE A 130 6.37 -6.19 -4.47
C ILE A 130 5.16 -6.42 -5.39
N LEU A 131 3.93 -6.37 -4.88
CA LEU A 131 2.74 -6.61 -5.68
C LEU A 131 2.55 -5.57 -6.81
N THR A 132 2.95 -4.32 -6.58
CA THR A 132 2.68 -3.20 -7.49
C THR A 132 3.83 -2.84 -8.42
N THR A 133 5.07 -3.09 -7.99
CA THR A 133 6.28 -2.65 -8.71
C THR A 133 7.27 -3.78 -8.98
N TYR A 134 6.88 -5.06 -8.85
CA TYR A 134 7.75 -6.20 -9.25
C TYR A 134 8.27 -6.08 -10.67
N TRP A 135 7.50 -5.44 -11.57
CA TRP A 135 7.80 -5.37 -12.98
C TRP A 135 9.08 -4.58 -13.27
N VAL A 136 9.50 -3.67 -12.37
CA VAL A 136 10.79 -2.97 -12.42
C VAL A 136 11.97 -3.96 -12.40
N GLY A 137 11.77 -5.11 -11.77
CA GLY A 137 12.73 -6.20 -11.83
C GLY A 137 12.99 -6.69 -13.26
N ASN A 138 12.03 -6.58 -14.19
CA ASN A 138 12.21 -6.99 -15.59
C ASN A 138 13.19 -6.08 -16.35
N THR A 139 13.33 -4.81 -15.96
CA THR A 139 14.27 -3.88 -16.62
C THR A 139 15.65 -3.97 -15.99
N ALA A 140 15.71 -3.92 -14.66
CA ALA A 140 16.96 -4.05 -13.91
C ALA A 140 16.67 -4.67 -12.54
N PHE A 141 17.00 -5.94 -12.37
CA PHE A 141 16.70 -6.70 -11.15
C PHE A 141 17.21 -6.02 -9.87
N VAL A 142 18.46 -5.56 -9.89
CA VAL A 142 19.11 -4.90 -8.75
C VAL A 142 18.44 -3.57 -8.42
N ALA A 143 18.14 -2.75 -9.43
CA ALA A 143 17.45 -1.49 -9.24
C ALA A 143 16.01 -1.69 -8.72
N GLY A 144 15.27 -2.68 -9.26
CA GLY A 144 13.94 -3.05 -8.76
C GLY A 144 13.97 -3.52 -7.30
N THR A 145 14.99 -4.31 -6.93
CA THR A 145 15.21 -4.71 -5.53
C THR A 145 15.49 -3.50 -4.63
N PHE A 146 16.32 -2.55 -5.09
CA PHE A 146 16.56 -1.34 -4.32
C PHE A 146 15.27 -0.51 -4.16
N ALA A 147 14.56 -0.26 -5.25
CA ALA A 147 13.33 0.53 -5.27
C ALA A 147 12.27 -0.03 -4.31
N ILE A 148 11.98 -1.33 -4.37
CA ILE A 148 10.94 -1.95 -3.53
C ILE A 148 11.28 -1.83 -2.03
N TRP A 149 12.52 -2.16 -1.62
CA TRP A 149 12.88 -2.20 -0.20
C TRP A 149 13.12 -0.81 0.39
N VAL A 150 13.76 0.08 -0.37
CA VAL A 150 14.01 1.46 0.08
C VAL A 150 12.72 2.27 0.09
N ASN A 151 11.86 2.16 -0.93
CA ASN A 151 10.58 2.85 -0.93
C ASN A 151 9.70 2.37 0.24
N ALA A 152 9.62 1.06 0.47
CA ALA A 152 8.91 0.51 1.62
C ALA A 152 9.47 1.02 2.97
N LEU A 153 10.79 1.21 3.08
CA LEU A 153 11.42 1.78 4.27
C LEU A 153 11.02 3.25 4.47
N LEU A 154 10.99 4.03 3.40
CA LEU A 154 10.62 5.45 3.44
C LEU A 154 9.12 5.61 3.77
N MET A 155 8.26 4.75 3.25
CA MET A 155 6.82 4.71 3.60
C MET A 155 6.56 4.42 5.09
N CYS A 156 7.49 3.77 5.80
CA CYS A 156 7.38 3.60 7.25
C CYS A 156 7.48 4.92 8.02
N ILE A 157 8.15 5.94 7.48
CA ILE A 157 8.38 7.22 8.16
C ILE A 157 7.05 7.88 8.56
N PRO A 158 6.13 8.20 7.63
CA PRO A 158 4.87 8.84 8.00
C PRO A 158 4.04 8.00 8.98
N PHE A 159 4.05 6.67 8.83
CA PHE A 159 3.27 5.77 9.69
C PHE A 159 3.82 5.70 11.12
N VAL A 160 5.14 5.62 11.28
CA VAL A 160 5.79 5.62 12.60
C VAL A 160 5.69 6.99 13.28
N LEU A 161 5.81 8.09 12.53
CA LEU A 161 5.59 9.44 13.07
C LEU A 161 4.15 9.61 13.55
N TYR A 162 3.17 9.13 12.79
CA TYR A 162 1.77 9.10 13.20
C TYR A 162 1.59 8.37 14.54
N HIS A 163 2.16 7.16 14.69
CA HIS A 163 2.07 6.41 15.94
C HIS A 163 2.65 7.20 17.13
N GLN A 164 3.79 7.86 16.94
CA GLN A 164 4.41 8.69 17.97
C GLN A 164 3.51 9.87 18.37
N THR A 165 2.98 10.59 17.38
CA THR A 165 2.09 11.73 17.63
C THR A 165 0.79 11.29 18.28
N ARG A 166 0.23 10.13 17.91
CA ARG A 166 -0.97 9.57 18.55
C ARG A 166 -0.74 9.25 20.04
N GLN A 167 0.44 8.73 20.38
CA GLN A 167 0.83 8.45 21.76
C GLN A 167 1.04 9.73 22.59
N ALA A 168 1.63 10.78 21.99
CA ALA A 168 1.88 12.04 22.67
C ALA A 168 0.64 12.96 22.75
N MET A 169 -0.19 12.94 21.70
CA MET A 169 -1.32 13.84 21.48
C MET A 169 -2.54 13.05 20.96
N PRO A 170 -3.14 12.20 21.81
CA PRO A 170 -4.25 11.32 21.40
C PRO A 170 -5.48 12.08 20.88
N LYS A 171 -5.66 13.35 21.29
CA LYS A 171 -6.74 14.24 20.83
C LYS A 171 -6.71 14.50 19.31
N LEU A 172 -5.55 14.36 18.66
CA LEU A 172 -5.42 14.56 17.21
C LEU A 172 -5.95 13.36 16.39
N GLY A 173 -6.22 12.22 17.03
CA GLY A 173 -6.76 11.03 16.37
C GLY A 173 -5.92 10.58 15.18
N TYR A 174 -6.54 10.47 14.00
CA TYR A 174 -5.91 10.05 12.75
C TYR A 174 -5.44 11.21 11.86
N LEU A 175 -5.61 12.47 12.28
CA LEU A 175 -5.16 13.62 11.49
C LEU A 175 -3.63 13.58 11.20
N PRO A 176 -2.75 13.19 12.16
CA PRO A 176 -1.32 13.07 11.87
C PRO A 176 -1.00 12.01 10.82
N PHE A 177 -1.76 10.92 10.76
CA PHE A 177 -1.60 9.89 9.71
C PHE A 177 -1.81 10.51 8.32
N ILE A 178 -2.90 11.24 8.14
CA ILE A 178 -3.23 11.89 6.87
C ILE A 178 -2.16 12.94 6.52
N ALA A 179 -1.84 13.83 7.46
CA ALA A 179 -0.91 14.93 7.23
C ALA A 179 0.50 14.44 6.90
N TYR A 180 1.04 13.49 7.69
CA TYR A 180 2.37 12.96 7.44
C TYR A 180 2.46 12.18 6.13
N TRP A 181 1.40 11.45 5.76
CA TRP A 181 1.40 10.73 4.49
C TRP A 181 1.42 11.68 3.28
N ILE A 182 0.61 12.75 3.30
CA ILE A 182 0.59 13.75 2.22
C ILE A 182 1.94 14.48 2.13
N VAL A 183 2.53 14.87 3.27
CA VAL A 183 3.87 15.49 3.28
C VAL A 183 4.91 14.53 2.73
N PHE A 184 4.84 13.25 3.10
CA PHE A 184 5.71 12.21 2.55
C PHE A 184 5.61 12.13 1.04
N GLU A 185 4.40 12.02 0.48
CA GLU A 185 4.18 11.95 -0.98
C GLU A 185 4.67 13.23 -1.68
N TYR A 186 4.44 14.41 -1.09
CA TYR A 186 4.90 15.67 -1.64
C TYR A 186 6.44 15.73 -1.75
N ILE A 187 7.15 15.30 -0.70
CA ILE A 187 8.62 15.22 -0.71
C ILE A 187 9.08 14.15 -1.72
N HIS A 188 8.42 12.99 -1.74
CA HIS A 188 8.76 11.88 -2.64
C HIS A 188 8.63 12.24 -4.12
N LEU A 189 7.77 13.21 -4.45
CA LEU A 189 7.58 13.73 -5.81
C LEU A 189 8.65 14.76 -6.22
N ARG A 190 9.45 15.28 -5.29
CA ARG A 190 10.34 16.44 -5.51
C ARG A 190 11.82 16.17 -5.31
N TRP A 191 12.21 15.03 -4.72
CA TRP A 191 13.62 14.76 -4.40
C TRP A 191 14.39 14.04 -5.53
N GLU A 192 15.72 13.95 -5.46
CA GLU A 192 16.54 13.43 -6.57
C GLU A 192 16.39 11.92 -6.86
N LEU A 193 16.13 11.10 -5.85
CA LEU A 193 15.84 9.66 -6.02
C LEU A 193 14.31 9.43 -6.08
N THR A 194 13.59 10.31 -6.77
CA THR A 194 12.12 10.27 -6.85
C THR A 194 11.65 8.92 -7.35
N TRP A 195 10.89 8.21 -6.51
CA TRP A 195 10.12 7.03 -6.92
C TRP A 195 8.64 7.19 -6.54
N PRO A 196 7.93 8.19 -7.10
CA PRO A 196 6.58 8.57 -6.68
C PRO A 196 5.50 7.61 -7.20
N TRP A 197 5.88 6.42 -7.69
CA TRP A 197 4.98 5.47 -8.35
C TRP A 197 3.76 5.15 -7.48
N LEU A 198 4.01 4.88 -6.19
CA LEU A 198 3.00 4.50 -5.20
C LEU A 198 2.39 5.69 -4.45
N THR A 199 2.31 6.85 -5.10
CA THR A 199 1.44 7.94 -4.64
C THR A 199 -0.01 7.44 -4.66
N LEU A 200 -0.73 7.53 -3.54
CA LEU A 200 -2.06 6.95 -3.39
C LEU A 200 -3.05 7.49 -4.42
N GLY A 201 -3.02 8.78 -4.73
CA GLY A 201 -3.92 9.35 -5.74
C GLY A 201 -3.79 8.73 -7.14
N ASN A 202 -2.67 8.09 -7.48
CA ASN A 202 -2.48 7.39 -8.75
C ASN A 202 -3.30 6.09 -8.84
N SER A 203 -3.93 5.63 -7.76
CA SER A 203 -4.66 4.36 -7.77
C SER A 203 -5.84 4.31 -8.74
N PHE A 204 -6.31 5.47 -9.22
CA PHE A 204 -7.42 5.58 -10.17
C PHE A 204 -6.94 5.81 -11.62
N ALA A 205 -5.66 5.59 -11.92
CA ALA A 205 -5.09 5.84 -13.25
C ALA A 205 -5.76 5.02 -14.37
N GLU A 206 -6.24 3.80 -14.07
CA GLU A 206 -7.01 2.96 -15.00
C GLU A 206 -8.47 3.41 -15.16
N PHE A 207 -8.94 4.34 -14.31
CA PHE A 207 -10.30 4.84 -14.28
C PHE A 207 -10.35 6.37 -14.30
N PRO A 208 -9.89 7.03 -15.39
CA PRO A 208 -9.90 8.50 -15.47
C PRO A 208 -11.29 9.11 -15.21
N SER A 209 -12.36 8.42 -15.60
CA SER A 209 -13.75 8.85 -15.37
C SER A 209 -14.15 8.97 -13.89
N TRP A 210 -13.40 8.36 -12.96
CA TRP A 210 -13.65 8.45 -11.52
C TRP A 210 -12.91 9.63 -10.87
N ALA A 211 -11.87 10.14 -11.52
CA ALA A 211 -10.92 11.09 -10.97
C ALA A 211 -10.87 12.43 -11.73
N GLN A 212 -11.89 12.77 -12.53
CA GLN A 212 -11.94 14.06 -13.24
C GLN A 212 -11.82 15.26 -12.30
N TRP A 213 -12.37 15.18 -11.08
CA TRP A 213 -12.24 16.23 -10.08
C TRP A 213 -10.78 16.53 -9.67
N TYR A 214 -9.81 15.66 -10.01
CA TYR A 214 -8.39 15.95 -9.83
C TYR A 214 -7.94 17.19 -10.60
N GLU A 215 -8.70 17.68 -11.57
CA GLU A 215 -8.43 18.99 -12.21
C GLU A 215 -8.31 20.14 -11.20
N TYR A 216 -9.00 20.06 -10.05
CA TYR A 216 -9.00 21.12 -9.03
C TYR A 216 -7.93 20.94 -7.95
N THR A 217 -7.61 19.69 -7.58
CA THR A 217 -6.74 19.41 -6.41
C THR A 217 -5.46 18.68 -6.76
N GLY A 218 -5.35 18.16 -7.98
CA GLY A 218 -4.33 17.23 -8.40
C GLY A 218 -4.39 15.89 -7.65
N VAL A 219 -3.32 15.10 -7.85
CA VAL A 219 -3.17 13.74 -7.31
C VAL A 219 -3.21 13.67 -5.78
N PHE A 220 -2.73 14.70 -5.07
CA PHE A 220 -2.75 14.73 -3.61
C PHE A 220 -4.16 14.81 -3.03
N GLY A 221 -5.12 15.38 -3.77
CA GLY A 221 -6.54 15.29 -3.41
C GLY A 221 -7.00 13.83 -3.38
N GLY A 222 -6.60 13.05 -4.38
CA GLY A 222 -6.82 11.61 -4.43
C GLY A 222 -6.25 10.85 -3.23
N SER A 223 -5.03 11.20 -2.82
CA SER A 223 -4.41 10.62 -1.62
C SER A 223 -5.20 10.97 -0.36
N LEU A 224 -5.60 12.24 -0.20
CA LEU A 224 -6.45 12.68 0.91
C LEU A 224 -7.77 11.92 0.94
N TRP A 225 -8.38 11.71 -0.24
CA TRP A 225 -9.62 10.97 -0.41
C TRP A 225 -9.49 9.52 0.06
N ILE A 226 -8.45 8.80 -0.38
CA ILE A 226 -8.16 7.43 0.05
C ILE A 226 -7.90 7.36 1.56
N LEU A 227 -7.06 8.24 2.10
CA LEU A 227 -6.70 8.24 3.52
C LEU A 227 -7.92 8.55 4.40
N GLY A 228 -8.73 9.53 4.01
CA GLY A 228 -9.99 9.86 4.68
C GLY A 228 -10.98 8.70 4.67
N ALA A 229 -11.12 8.01 3.54
CA ALA A 229 -11.98 6.84 3.43
C ALA A 229 -11.52 5.69 4.36
N ASN A 230 -10.21 5.44 4.47
CA ASN A 230 -9.67 4.44 5.40
C ASN A 230 -9.99 4.77 6.86
N VAL A 231 -9.90 6.04 7.26
CA VAL A 231 -10.27 6.48 8.62
C VAL A 231 -11.76 6.28 8.87
N LEU A 232 -12.63 6.64 7.92
CA LEU A 232 -14.08 6.43 8.06
C LEU A 232 -14.45 4.94 8.06
N ALA A 233 -13.78 4.12 7.24
CA ALA A 233 -13.96 2.68 7.23
C ALA A 233 -13.55 2.05 8.56
N LEU A 234 -12.48 2.56 9.19
CA LEU A 234 -12.08 2.15 10.52
C LEU A 234 -13.12 2.53 11.60
N HIS A 235 -13.69 3.74 11.53
CA HIS A 235 -14.79 4.12 12.43
C HIS A 235 -16.05 3.27 12.23
N LEU A 236 -16.36 2.88 10.99
CA LEU A 236 -17.45 1.95 10.70
C LEU A 236 -17.19 0.58 11.32
N TRP A 237 -15.96 0.06 11.21
CA TRP A 237 -15.54 -1.16 11.88
C TRP A 237 -15.69 -1.07 13.40
N ASP A 238 -15.34 0.06 14.00
CA ASP A 238 -15.46 0.28 15.44
C ASP A 238 -16.92 0.30 15.92
N ALA A 239 -17.81 0.95 15.17
CA ALA A 239 -19.24 0.94 15.44
C ALA A 239 -19.81 -0.50 15.33
N TYR A 240 -19.40 -1.25 14.31
CA TYR A 240 -19.77 -2.66 14.15
C TYR A 240 -19.32 -3.52 15.34
N ARG A 241 -18.09 -3.32 15.81
CA ARG A 241 -17.53 -4.16 16.87
C ARG A 241 -18.08 -3.82 18.26
N SER A 242 -18.28 -2.53 18.54
CA SER A 242 -18.75 -2.06 19.84
C SER A 242 -20.25 -2.28 20.05
N GLN A 243 -21.04 -2.36 18.97
CA GLN A 243 -22.51 -2.43 19.01
C GLN A 243 -23.17 -1.26 19.78
N THR A 244 -22.42 -0.20 20.08
CA THR A 244 -22.89 0.93 20.89
C THR A 244 -23.56 2.02 20.04
N MET A 245 -23.32 2.05 18.73
CA MET A 245 -23.86 3.05 17.82
C MET A 245 -24.48 2.41 16.57
N PRO A 246 -25.55 2.99 16.01
CA PRO A 246 -26.13 2.51 14.76
C PRO A 246 -25.14 2.67 13.60
N LEU A 247 -24.98 1.61 12.79
CA LEU A 247 -24.03 1.55 11.67
C LEU A 247 -24.37 2.51 10.52
N LEU A 248 -25.64 2.94 10.43
CA LEU A 248 -26.13 3.77 9.34
C LEU A 248 -25.34 5.08 9.21
N ARG A 249 -25.04 5.74 10.33
CA ARG A 249 -24.33 7.04 10.31
C ARG A 249 -22.89 6.94 9.81
N PRO A 250 -22.01 6.07 10.35
CA PRO A 250 -20.66 5.91 9.81
C PRO A 250 -20.66 5.35 8.38
N ALA A 251 -21.59 4.46 8.04
CA ALA A 251 -21.73 3.94 6.68
C ALA A 251 -22.09 5.06 5.68
N PHE A 252 -23.05 5.93 6.03
CA PHE A 252 -23.43 7.06 5.19
C PHE A 252 -22.29 8.07 5.00
N ARG A 253 -21.47 8.31 6.04
CA ARG A 253 -20.28 9.17 5.91
C ARG A 253 -19.24 8.57 4.96
N LEU A 254 -18.96 7.28 5.08
CA LEU A 254 -18.02 6.60 4.20
C LEU A 254 -18.54 6.61 2.75
N LEU A 255 -19.81 6.23 2.55
CA LEU A 255 -20.47 6.25 1.25
C LEU A 255 -20.48 7.65 0.65
N GLY A 256 -20.81 8.69 1.43
CA GLY A 256 -20.79 10.07 0.96
C GLY A 256 -19.38 10.49 0.52
N LEU A 257 -18.36 10.18 1.32
CA LEU A 257 -16.98 10.51 0.97
C LEU A 257 -16.50 9.79 -0.29
N THR A 258 -16.87 8.52 -0.50
CA THR A 258 -16.41 7.74 -1.67
C THR A 258 -17.29 7.91 -2.91
N ALA A 259 -18.61 8.02 -2.77
CA ALA A 259 -19.52 8.11 -3.91
C ALA A 259 -19.61 9.52 -4.49
N LEU A 260 -19.60 10.58 -3.66
CA LEU A 260 -19.79 11.95 -4.15
C LEU A 260 -18.70 12.39 -5.15
N PRO A 261 -17.40 12.17 -4.91
CA PRO A 261 -16.37 12.54 -5.88
C PRO A 261 -16.46 11.74 -7.18
N VAL A 262 -16.87 10.47 -7.11
CA VAL A 262 -17.08 9.65 -8.32
C VAL A 262 -18.26 10.18 -9.12
N VAL A 263 -19.40 10.47 -8.48
CA VAL A 263 -20.57 11.05 -9.17
C VAL A 263 -20.24 12.40 -9.79
N ALA A 264 -19.51 13.26 -9.07
CA ALA A 264 -19.03 14.53 -9.60
C ALA A 264 -18.09 14.33 -10.79
N SER A 265 -17.15 13.39 -10.72
CA SER A 265 -16.28 13.07 -11.86
C SER A 265 -17.03 12.54 -13.06
N LEU A 266 -18.01 11.66 -12.86
CA LEU A 266 -18.82 11.13 -13.97
C LEU A 266 -19.63 12.26 -14.63
N TYR A 267 -20.19 13.17 -13.82
CA TYR A 267 -20.84 14.37 -14.35
C TYR A 267 -19.87 15.20 -15.19
N LEU A 268 -18.68 15.50 -14.69
CA LEU A 268 -17.65 16.24 -15.44
C LEU A 268 -17.25 15.50 -16.72
N TYR A 269 -17.04 14.19 -16.64
CA TYR A 269 -16.61 13.35 -17.75
C TYR A 269 -17.61 13.33 -18.91
N TYR A 270 -18.91 13.16 -18.61
CA TYR A 270 -19.95 13.06 -19.63
C TYR A 270 -20.46 14.41 -20.15
N ASN A 271 -20.21 15.51 -19.43
CA ASN A 271 -20.59 16.86 -19.85
C ASN A 271 -19.38 17.67 -20.36
N TYR A 272 -18.23 17.03 -20.58
CA TYR A 272 -17.06 17.71 -21.12
C TYR A 272 -17.23 17.97 -22.63
N GLU A 273 -17.09 19.24 -23.01
CA GLU A 273 -17.04 19.66 -24.42
C GLU A 273 -15.59 19.91 -24.82
N GLU A 274 -15.16 19.30 -25.93
CA GLU A 274 -13.82 19.50 -26.47
C GLU A 274 -13.61 20.98 -26.85
N LYS A 275 -12.51 21.57 -26.35
CA LYS A 275 -12.16 22.96 -26.61
C LYS A 275 -10.95 23.06 -27.53
N GLY A 276 -11.06 23.90 -28.56
CA GLY A 276 -9.95 24.24 -29.46
C GLY A 276 -9.96 23.48 -30.78
N ALA A 277 -8.96 23.74 -31.62
CA ALA A 277 -8.80 23.04 -32.89
C ALA A 277 -8.22 21.64 -32.67
N VAL A 278 -8.77 20.64 -33.36
CA VAL A 278 -8.23 19.28 -33.41
C VAL A 278 -6.80 19.35 -33.94
N ARG A 279 -5.84 18.83 -33.17
CA ARG A 279 -4.44 18.72 -33.58
C ARG A 279 -4.04 17.26 -33.57
N GLU A 280 -3.41 16.83 -34.65
CA GLU A 280 -2.73 15.54 -34.69
C GLU A 280 -1.42 15.67 -33.90
N VAL A 281 -1.28 14.86 -32.85
CA VAL A 281 -0.09 14.83 -32.01
C VAL A 281 0.42 13.39 -32.01
N VAL A 282 1.71 13.22 -32.23
CA VAL A 282 2.39 11.94 -32.08
C VAL A 282 3.15 11.95 -30.77
N VAL A 283 2.97 10.89 -29.96
CA VAL A 283 3.76 10.66 -28.76
C VAL A 283 4.99 9.86 -29.18
N VAL A 284 6.15 10.53 -29.25
CA VAL A 284 7.44 9.86 -29.47
C VAL A 284 8.05 9.55 -28.11
N GLN A 285 8.13 8.26 -27.77
CA GLN A 285 8.96 7.84 -26.64
C GLN A 285 10.43 7.89 -27.10
N PRO A 286 11.31 8.68 -26.47
CA PRO A 286 12.73 8.59 -26.74
C PRO A 286 13.20 7.21 -26.29
N ASN A 287 13.60 6.37 -27.25
CA ASN A 287 14.34 5.14 -26.98
C ASN A 287 15.83 5.46 -26.83
#